data_AF-A0A4W2G8C6-F1
#
_entry.id   AF-A0A4W2G8C6-F1
#
_cell.length_a   1.000
_cell.length_b   1.000
_cell.length_c   1.000
_cell.angle_alpha   90.00
_cell.angle_beta   90.00
_cell.angle_gamma   90.00
#
_symmetry.space_group_name_H-M   'P 1'
#
loop_
_entity.id
_entity.type
_entity.pdbx_description
1 polymer ?
#
loop_
_entity_poly.entity_id
_entity_poly.type
_entity_poly.pdbx_seq_one_letter_code
_entity_poly.pdbx_strand_id
1 'polypeptide(L)'
;MHISKKKLILLFGIIFLEQSKSATLSLPKVSTCGQSPVKSQPLNYLNIFSRIVGGRQVAKGSYPWQVSLKQRQKHVCGGTIISPQWVITAAHCVANRNTVSTFNVTAGEYDLRYVEPGEQTLTIETIIIHPHFSTKKPMDYDIALLKMAGAFRFDQFVGPMCLPEPGERFKPGFICTTAGWGRLSENGISPQVLQEVNLPILTQDECITALLTLEKPISGRTFLCTGFPDGGRDACQGDSGGSLMCRNKKGTWTMAGVTSWGLGCGRGWKNNLQKDDQGSPGIFTDLTKVLSWIHKHIRIGKQRKSSRATCSEQDRVVRASEGELHFPESPFLYYESKQQCAWTLLVPEEMHVLLSFSHFDAESCDHNYLSIYSLEDTLIAKFCGERLASSVLVGSNAIRLSFISDNTDNAVGFNLTYKAVKPNYLPDSGCDSLTILFEEGLIQSPHYPEDYSNMASCNWVFQAPKHYLVKLSFQDLKIEENGDCTSDYVSVHRDVERKKEIARLCGFVVPTPVVSVTRVMSISFQSNENANFRGFQATVSFIHETVYPDFNISGLENESVFLETW
;
A
#
# COMPACT_ATOMS: atom_id res chain seq x y z
N MET A 1 -33.16 -14.71 62.65
CA MET A 1 -33.32 -14.51 64.10
C MET A 1 -32.31 -13.47 64.58
N HIS A 2 -32.66 -12.18 64.57
CA HIS A 2 -32.34 -11.15 65.57
C HIS A 2 -32.74 -9.79 65.01
N ILE A 3 -33.78 -9.22 65.59
CA ILE A 3 -34.17 -7.81 65.48
C ILE A 3 -33.64 -7.11 66.74
N SER A 4 -33.04 -5.93 66.58
CA SER A 4 -32.89 -4.92 67.63
C SER A 4 -32.84 -3.55 66.94
N LYS A 5 -33.95 -2.86 66.66
CA LYS A 5 -34.83 -2.01 67.49
C LYS A 5 -34.16 -0.79 68.19
N LYS A 6 -34.48 0.37 67.60
CA LYS A 6 -34.83 1.69 68.20
C LYS A 6 -33.70 2.70 68.42
N LYS A 7 -33.79 3.84 67.72
CA LYS A 7 -34.54 5.03 68.18
C LYS A 7 -34.83 6.00 67.02
N LEU A 8 -36.12 6.23 66.79
CA LEU A 8 -36.68 7.33 66.01
C LEU A 8 -37.27 8.32 67.02
N ILE A 9 -36.85 9.59 66.98
CA ILE A 9 -37.60 10.70 67.57
C ILE A 9 -37.98 11.63 66.42
N LEU A 10 -39.28 11.89 66.39
CA LEU A 10 -40.10 12.59 65.41
C LEU A 10 -39.84 14.10 65.43
N LEU A 11 -40.02 14.80 64.29
CA LEU A 11 -41.14 15.74 64.09
C LEU A 11 -41.07 16.41 62.70
N PHE A 12 -42.13 16.16 61.93
CA PHE A 12 -42.80 17.01 60.92
C PHE A 12 -42.07 17.53 59.68
N GLY A 13 -42.45 16.96 58.52
CA GLY A 13 -42.35 17.66 57.24
C GLY A 13 -42.38 16.74 56.01
N ILE A 14 -43.58 16.33 55.59
CA ILE A 14 -43.96 15.88 54.23
C ILE A 14 -43.08 14.78 53.58
N ILE A 15 -43.64 13.57 53.52
CA ILE A 15 -43.17 12.48 52.66
C ILE A 15 -43.58 12.81 51.21
N PHE A 16 -42.63 13.16 50.35
CA PHE A 16 -42.76 12.96 48.91
C PHE A 16 -42.36 11.53 48.59
N LEU A 17 -43.31 10.74 48.07
CA LEU A 17 -43.03 9.46 47.43
C LEU A 17 -42.37 9.73 46.08
N GLU A 18 -41.03 9.80 46.04
CA GLU A 18 -40.31 9.60 44.79
C GLU A 18 -40.22 8.11 44.51
N GLN A 19 -41.00 7.65 43.53
CA GLN A 19 -40.75 6.40 42.85
C GLN A 19 -39.31 6.43 42.32
N SER A 20 -38.43 5.62 42.90
CA SER A 20 -37.15 5.27 42.31
C SER A 20 -37.41 4.50 41.02
N LYS A 21 -37.61 5.21 39.91
CA LYS A 21 -37.46 4.63 38.59
C LYS A 21 -35.98 4.29 38.45
N SER A 22 -35.71 2.99 38.45
CA SER A 22 -34.46 2.44 37.95
C SER A 22 -34.19 3.07 36.59
N ALA A 23 -33.26 4.03 36.55
CA ALA A 23 -32.78 4.60 35.31
C ALA A 23 -31.95 3.50 34.67
N THR A 24 -32.60 2.68 33.85
CA THR A 24 -31.93 1.83 32.87
C THR A 24 -31.03 2.76 32.08
N LEU A 25 -29.73 2.67 32.33
CA LEU A 25 -28.70 3.36 31.57
C LEU A 25 -28.82 2.83 30.13
N SER A 26 -29.63 3.51 29.32
CA SER A 26 -29.76 3.22 27.91
C SER A 26 -28.38 3.44 27.30
N LEU A 27 -27.78 2.36 26.80
CA LEU A 27 -26.63 2.46 25.89
C LEU A 27 -26.96 3.53 24.82
N PRO A 28 -26.03 4.44 24.49
CA PRO A 28 -26.30 5.47 23.50
C PRO A 28 -26.68 4.81 22.17
N LYS A 29 -27.86 5.18 21.66
CA LYS A 29 -28.35 4.82 20.34
C LYS A 29 -27.26 5.11 19.29
N VAL A 30 -27.12 4.20 18.33
CA VAL A 30 -26.26 4.34 17.14
C VAL A 30 -26.34 5.78 16.62
N SER A 31 -25.21 6.50 16.68
CA SER A 31 -25.15 7.89 16.21
C SER A 31 -25.49 7.94 14.73
N THR A 32 -26.51 8.72 14.37
CA THR A 32 -26.84 9.03 12.97
C THR A 32 -25.69 9.83 12.34
N CYS A 33 -25.28 9.47 11.13
CA CYS A 33 -24.21 10.19 10.41
C CYS A 33 -24.68 11.55 9.88
N GLY A 34 -23.73 12.41 9.53
CA GLY A 34 -23.99 13.66 8.80
C GLY A 34 -24.86 14.67 9.56
N GLN A 35 -24.93 14.54 10.89
CA GLN A 35 -25.65 15.46 11.77
C GLN A 35 -24.68 16.43 12.43
N SER A 36 -24.93 17.72 12.27
CA SER A 36 -24.21 18.78 12.99
C SER A 36 -25.09 19.28 14.14
N PRO A 37 -24.59 19.33 15.39
CA PRO A 37 -25.34 19.88 16.52
C PRO A 37 -25.50 21.41 16.43
N VAL A 38 -24.63 22.07 15.65
CA VAL A 38 -24.77 23.50 15.34
C VAL A 38 -25.75 23.66 14.18
N LYS A 39 -26.88 24.33 14.43
CA LYS A 39 -27.82 24.71 13.36
C LYS A 39 -27.13 25.71 12.44
N SER A 40 -26.74 25.26 11.25
CA SER A 40 -26.24 26.16 10.21
C SER A 40 -27.35 27.11 9.76
N GLN A 41 -26.98 28.38 9.58
CA GLN A 41 -27.87 29.38 9.02
C GLN A 41 -28.31 28.96 7.60
N PRO A 42 -29.57 29.22 7.21
CA PRO A 42 -30.04 28.93 5.86
C PRO A 42 -29.15 29.64 4.82
N LEU A 43 -28.78 28.93 3.75
CA LEU A 43 -27.97 29.48 2.66
C LEU A 43 -28.70 30.70 2.07
N ASN A 44 -28.22 31.90 2.36
CA ASN A 44 -28.79 33.11 1.79
C ASN A 44 -28.22 33.28 0.38
N TYR A 45 -28.98 32.86 -0.64
CA TYR A 45 -28.57 32.88 -2.05
C TYR A 45 -28.06 34.24 -2.54
N LEU A 46 -28.50 35.35 -1.91
CA LEU A 46 -28.05 36.70 -2.20
C LEU A 46 -26.62 37.00 -1.70
N ASN A 47 -26.19 36.38 -0.60
CA ASN A 47 -24.83 36.55 -0.04
C ASN A 47 -23.78 35.66 -0.73
N ILE A 48 -24.20 34.69 -1.55
CA ILE A 48 -23.30 33.83 -2.34
C ILE A 48 -22.49 34.69 -3.32
N PHE A 49 -23.09 35.75 -3.85
CA PHE A 49 -22.50 36.72 -4.78
C PHE A 49 -21.77 37.89 -4.09
N SER A 50 -21.80 37.99 -2.74
CA SER A 50 -21.01 38.99 -2.01
C SER A 50 -19.55 38.52 -1.91
N ARG A 51 -18.60 39.39 -2.30
CA ARG A 51 -17.14 39.12 -2.25
C ARG A 51 -16.66 38.99 -0.80
N ILE A 52 -16.80 37.81 -0.21
CA ILE A 52 -15.97 37.37 0.91
C ILE A 52 -14.97 36.37 0.33
N VAL A 53 -13.70 36.78 0.33
CA VAL A 53 -12.53 36.04 -0.14
C VAL A 53 -11.87 35.40 1.08
N GLY A 54 -11.46 34.14 0.97
CA GLY A 54 -10.96 33.35 2.11
C GLY A 54 -12.11 32.84 2.99
N GLY A 55 -12.01 31.59 3.45
CA GLY A 55 -13.07 30.88 4.18
C GLY A 55 -13.68 31.65 5.35
N ARG A 56 -14.87 31.24 5.77
CA ARG A 56 -15.57 31.79 6.93
C ARG A 56 -15.26 30.96 8.16
N GLN A 57 -14.89 31.61 9.25
CA GLN A 57 -14.69 30.93 10.53
C GLN A 57 -15.99 30.30 10.98
N VAL A 58 -15.93 29.02 11.36
CA VAL A 58 -17.11 28.29 11.83
C VAL A 58 -17.23 28.30 13.35
N ALA A 59 -18.40 27.89 13.86
CA ALA A 59 -18.55 27.63 15.28
C ALA A 59 -17.92 26.27 15.63
N LYS A 60 -17.42 26.15 16.87
CA LYS A 60 -16.92 24.87 17.37
C LYS A 60 -18.01 23.79 17.30
N GLY A 61 -17.66 22.62 16.76
CA GLY A 61 -18.61 21.51 16.56
C GLY A 61 -19.48 21.63 15.30
N SER A 62 -19.26 22.62 14.42
CA SER A 62 -19.98 22.71 13.14
C SER A 62 -19.77 21.48 12.25
N TYR A 63 -18.56 20.89 12.27
CA TYR A 63 -18.20 19.72 11.47
C TYR A 63 -17.54 18.60 12.30
N PRO A 64 -18.34 17.82 13.05
CA PRO A 64 -17.81 16.81 13.98
C PRO A 64 -16.98 15.68 13.35
N TRP A 65 -17.08 15.51 12.03
CA TRP A 65 -16.35 14.50 11.26
C TRP A 65 -15.01 15.00 10.73
N GLN A 66 -14.70 16.29 10.84
CA GLN A 66 -13.43 16.84 10.38
C GLN A 66 -12.29 16.35 11.30
N VAL A 67 -11.21 15.87 10.69
CA VAL A 67 -9.98 15.52 11.43
C VAL A 67 -8.75 16.20 10.86
N SER A 68 -7.77 16.38 11.73
CA SER A 68 -6.44 16.86 11.36
C SER A 68 -5.45 15.68 11.38
N LEU A 69 -4.79 15.43 10.25
CA LEU A 69 -3.62 14.55 10.18
C LEU A 69 -2.39 15.39 10.55
N LYS A 70 -1.77 15.05 11.68
CA LYS A 70 -0.63 15.78 12.25
C LYS A 70 0.65 14.98 12.11
N GLN A 71 1.69 15.55 11.50
CA GLN A 71 3.05 14.99 11.50
C GLN A 71 3.90 15.82 12.45
N ARG A 72 4.59 15.17 13.40
CA ARG A 72 5.37 15.87 14.45
C ARG A 72 4.56 16.99 15.13
N GLN A 73 3.29 16.70 15.43
CA GLN A 73 2.30 17.63 16.04
C GLN A 73 1.89 18.84 15.18
N LYS A 74 2.29 18.91 13.91
CA LYS A 74 1.84 19.96 12.98
C LYS A 74 0.83 19.42 11.99
N HIS A 75 -0.24 20.18 11.75
CA HIS A 75 -1.23 19.87 10.73
C HIS A 75 -0.59 19.80 9.34
N VAL A 76 -0.89 18.73 8.60
CA VAL A 76 -0.41 18.54 7.21
C VAL A 76 -1.57 18.38 6.24
N CYS A 77 -2.54 17.54 6.60
CA CYS A 77 -3.71 17.25 5.78
C CYS A 77 -4.97 17.16 6.64
N GLY A 78 -6.12 17.33 6.00
CA GLY A 78 -7.42 16.98 6.54
C GLY A 78 -7.77 15.50 6.37
N GLY A 79 -8.86 15.11 7.00
CA GLY A 79 -9.50 13.82 6.81
C GLY A 79 -10.96 13.89 7.27
N THR A 80 -11.70 12.82 7.02
CA THR A 80 -13.12 12.73 7.40
C THR A 80 -13.44 11.42 8.10
N ILE A 81 -14.04 11.49 9.28
CA ILE A 81 -14.53 10.32 10.02
C ILE A 81 -15.76 9.77 9.31
N ILE A 82 -15.75 8.48 8.99
CA ILE A 82 -16.89 7.76 8.39
C ILE A 82 -17.44 6.67 9.32
N SER A 83 -16.66 6.27 10.32
CA SER A 83 -17.08 5.37 11.39
C SER A 83 -16.12 5.50 12.58
N PRO A 84 -16.42 4.90 13.76
CA PRO A 84 -15.57 5.05 14.94
C PRO A 84 -14.09 4.69 14.73
N GLN A 85 -13.76 3.83 13.76
CA GLN A 85 -12.38 3.37 13.52
C GLN A 85 -11.86 3.68 12.12
N TRP A 86 -12.61 4.41 11.30
CA TRP A 86 -12.27 4.64 9.90
C TRP A 86 -12.33 6.12 9.53
N VAL A 87 -11.28 6.57 8.86
CA VAL A 87 -11.11 7.92 8.33
C VAL A 87 -10.79 7.84 6.83
N ILE A 88 -11.38 8.72 6.02
CA ILE A 88 -11.00 8.94 4.62
C ILE A 88 -10.06 10.14 4.55
N THR A 89 -9.01 10.05 3.73
CA THR A 89 -8.14 11.17 3.37
C THR A 89 -7.69 11.04 1.91
N ALA A 90 -6.89 11.98 1.41
CA ALA A 90 -6.29 11.91 0.08
C ALA A 90 -5.09 10.96 0.09
N ALA A 91 -4.88 10.22 -1.00
CA ALA A 91 -3.76 9.28 -1.10
C ALA A 91 -2.42 10.00 -1.05
N HIS A 92 -2.28 11.15 -1.72
CA HIS A 92 -1.04 11.91 -1.75
C HIS A 92 -0.57 12.39 -0.35
N CYS A 93 -1.49 12.53 0.62
CA CYS A 93 -1.16 12.88 2.00
C CYS A 93 -0.36 11.77 2.71
N VAL A 94 -0.52 10.52 2.27
CA VAL A 94 0.02 9.32 2.94
C VAL A 94 0.84 8.41 2.02
N ALA A 95 1.05 8.79 0.75
CA ALA A 95 1.69 7.95 -0.26
C ALA A 95 3.21 7.76 -0.08
N ASN A 96 3.86 8.60 0.73
CA ASN A 96 5.31 8.51 0.92
C ASN A 96 5.66 7.41 1.93
N ARG A 97 6.65 6.56 1.64
CA ARG A 97 6.81 5.23 2.28
C ARG A 97 7.32 5.22 3.73
N ASN A 98 7.81 6.33 4.28
CA ASN A 98 8.36 6.40 5.66
C ASN A 98 7.35 6.86 6.72
N THR A 99 6.05 6.74 6.47
CA THR A 99 5.10 7.69 7.03
C THR A 99 4.09 7.12 8.03
N VAL A 100 3.92 5.79 8.09
CA VAL A 100 2.93 5.13 8.98
C VAL A 100 3.20 5.43 10.47
N SER A 101 4.47 5.48 10.88
CA SER A 101 4.88 5.76 12.27
C SER A 101 4.92 7.25 12.64
N THR A 102 4.58 8.17 11.72
CA THR A 102 4.79 9.62 11.93
C THR A 102 3.51 10.45 12.04
N PHE A 103 2.35 9.88 11.70
CA PHE A 103 1.07 10.60 11.71
C PHE A 103 0.18 10.24 12.90
N ASN A 104 -0.38 11.29 13.52
CA ASN A 104 -1.48 11.19 14.46
C ASN A 104 -2.74 11.81 13.85
N VAL A 105 -3.89 11.19 14.08
CA VAL A 105 -5.19 11.70 13.61
C VAL A 105 -5.93 12.30 14.81
N THR A 106 -6.20 13.60 14.78
CA THR A 106 -6.93 14.31 15.85
C THR A 106 -8.33 14.70 15.40
N ALA A 107 -9.34 14.27 16.14
CA ALA A 107 -10.75 14.61 15.97
C ALA A 107 -11.23 15.56 17.06
N GLY A 108 -12.28 16.34 16.78
CA GLY A 108 -12.85 17.32 17.72
C GLY A 108 -12.02 18.61 17.85
N GLU A 109 -10.94 18.70 17.08
CA GLU A 109 -10.07 19.87 16.93
C GLU A 109 -10.82 21.03 16.29
N TYR A 110 -10.63 22.23 16.81
CA TYR A 110 -11.21 23.45 16.26
C TYR A 110 -10.17 24.57 16.11
N ASP A 111 -9.30 24.76 17.11
CA ASP A 111 -8.20 25.73 17.10
C ASP A 111 -6.83 25.08 17.33
N LEU A 112 -6.06 24.94 16.25
CA LEU A 112 -4.75 24.26 16.19
C LEU A 112 -3.69 24.79 17.18
N ARG A 113 -3.91 25.95 17.80
CA ARG A 113 -3.00 26.55 18.80
C ARG A 113 -3.05 25.86 20.15
N TYR A 114 -4.17 25.22 20.49
CA TYR A 114 -4.42 24.67 21.81
C TYR A 114 -4.85 23.22 21.70
N VAL A 115 -4.62 22.44 22.75
CA VAL A 115 -5.27 21.13 22.89
C VAL A 115 -6.56 21.36 23.66
N GLU A 116 -7.69 21.30 22.96
CA GLU A 116 -8.99 21.62 23.51
C GLU A 116 -9.63 20.41 24.23
N PRO A 117 -10.43 20.66 25.30
CA PRO A 117 -11.21 19.60 25.92
C PRO A 117 -12.18 18.97 24.91
N GLY A 118 -12.14 17.63 24.80
CA GLY A 118 -12.94 16.86 23.86
C GLY A 118 -12.18 16.42 22.60
N GLU A 119 -10.95 16.90 22.39
CA GLU A 119 -10.09 16.36 21.34
C GLU A 119 -9.74 14.89 21.58
N GLN A 120 -9.74 14.12 20.50
CA GLN A 120 -9.41 12.71 20.50
C GLN A 120 -8.32 12.45 19.46
N THR A 121 -7.11 12.16 19.93
CA THR A 121 -5.98 11.80 19.07
C THR A 121 -5.78 10.29 19.06
N LEU A 122 -5.81 9.69 17.88
CA LEU A 122 -5.57 8.27 17.65
C LEU A 122 -4.39 8.08 16.70
N THR A 123 -3.65 6.98 16.88
CA THR A 123 -2.65 6.51 15.92
C THR A 123 -3.31 5.67 14.82
N ILE A 124 -2.63 5.58 13.68
CA ILE A 124 -3.07 4.81 12.53
C ILE A 124 -2.57 3.36 12.68
N GLU A 125 -3.48 2.40 12.61
CA GLU A 125 -3.16 0.95 12.58
C GLU A 125 -2.78 0.53 11.16
N THR A 126 -3.48 1.06 10.16
CA THR A 126 -3.28 0.67 8.76
C THR A 126 -3.67 1.77 7.80
N ILE A 127 -2.89 1.93 6.74
CA ILE A 127 -3.15 2.83 5.62
C ILE A 127 -3.48 1.98 4.39
N ILE A 128 -4.62 2.27 3.75
CA ILE A 128 -5.04 1.59 2.52
C ILE A 128 -5.17 2.65 1.43
N ILE A 129 -4.18 2.70 0.54
CA ILE A 129 -4.18 3.58 -0.63
C ILE A 129 -4.92 2.89 -1.77
N HIS A 130 -5.68 3.65 -2.56
CA HIS A 130 -6.35 3.09 -3.73
C HIS A 130 -5.31 2.53 -4.74
N PRO A 131 -5.45 1.28 -5.24
CA PRO A 131 -4.41 0.61 -6.03
C PRO A 131 -4.11 1.27 -7.38
N HIS A 132 -5.06 2.04 -7.92
CA HIS A 132 -4.90 2.79 -9.15
C HIS A 132 -4.35 4.21 -8.94
N PHE A 133 -4.08 4.61 -7.70
CA PHE A 133 -3.44 5.89 -7.42
C PHE A 133 -1.98 5.89 -7.90
N SER A 134 -1.54 7.00 -8.49
CA SER A 134 -0.15 7.21 -8.88
C SER A 134 0.27 8.65 -8.63
N THR A 135 1.44 8.85 -8.05
CA THR A 135 2.02 10.19 -7.86
C THR A 135 2.30 10.91 -9.20
N LYS A 136 2.38 10.18 -10.32
CA LYS A 136 2.50 10.75 -11.67
C LYS A 136 1.18 11.37 -12.18
N LYS A 137 0.03 10.97 -11.62
CA LYS A 137 -1.30 11.49 -11.92
C LYS A 137 -2.05 11.75 -10.61
N PRO A 138 -1.67 12.81 -9.87
CA PRO A 138 -2.02 12.96 -8.46
C PRO A 138 -3.53 13.16 -8.18
N MET A 139 -4.36 13.33 -9.21
CA MET A 139 -5.82 13.50 -9.07
C MET A 139 -6.61 12.21 -9.26
N ASP A 140 -6.04 11.24 -9.98
CA ASP A 140 -6.74 10.01 -10.32
C ASP A 140 -6.63 9.02 -9.16
N TYR A 141 -7.80 8.63 -8.64
CA TYR A 141 -7.92 7.75 -7.49
C TYR A 141 -7.18 8.26 -6.25
N ASP A 142 -7.13 9.57 -6.04
CA ASP A 142 -6.44 10.22 -4.92
C ASP A 142 -7.20 10.08 -3.59
N ILE A 143 -7.35 8.83 -3.15
CA ILE A 143 -8.09 8.47 -1.95
C ILE A 143 -7.36 7.38 -1.17
N ALA A 144 -7.36 7.52 0.15
CA ALA A 144 -6.89 6.53 1.09
C ALA A 144 -7.87 6.35 2.26
N LEU A 145 -7.91 5.12 2.79
CA LEU A 145 -8.61 4.79 4.03
C LEU A 145 -7.59 4.58 5.13
N LEU A 146 -7.83 5.21 6.27
CA LEU A 146 -7.03 5.05 7.47
C LEU A 146 -7.86 4.27 8.49
N LYS A 147 -7.32 3.13 8.92
CA LYS A 147 -7.86 2.37 10.05
C LYS A 147 -7.16 2.84 11.33
N MET A 148 -7.93 3.26 12.31
CA MET A 148 -7.39 3.74 13.59
C MET A 148 -7.07 2.55 14.51
N ALA A 149 -5.96 2.64 15.25
CA ALA A 149 -5.60 1.63 16.27
C ALA A 149 -6.58 1.59 17.46
N GLY A 150 -7.31 2.69 17.67
CA GLY A 150 -8.40 2.81 18.63
C GLY A 150 -9.77 3.02 17.99
N ALA A 151 -10.69 3.61 18.75
CA ALA A 151 -11.99 4.05 18.26
C ALA A 151 -12.36 5.42 18.82
N PHE A 152 -12.82 6.31 17.96
CA PHE A 152 -13.40 7.60 18.36
C PHE A 152 -14.67 7.38 19.16
N ARG A 153 -14.81 8.11 20.25
CA ARG A 153 -16.03 8.19 21.05
C ARG A 153 -16.87 9.33 20.50
N PHE A 154 -18.02 9.00 19.95
CA PHE A 154 -18.88 10.01 19.36
C PHE A 154 -19.60 10.83 20.43
N ASP A 155 -19.59 12.14 20.22
CA ASP A 155 -20.20 13.15 21.06
C ASP A 155 -20.65 14.34 20.19
N GLN A 156 -20.81 15.52 20.79
CA GLN A 156 -21.22 16.73 20.08
C GLN A 156 -20.11 17.37 19.22
N PHE A 157 -18.85 16.97 19.38
CA PHE A 157 -17.70 17.50 18.64
C PHE A 157 -17.02 16.44 17.76
N VAL A 158 -17.29 15.16 17.99
CA VAL A 158 -16.76 14.05 17.21
C VAL A 158 -17.90 13.16 16.72
N GLY A 159 -18.03 13.00 15.40
CA GLY A 159 -19.12 12.21 14.80
C GLY A 159 -18.84 11.80 13.35
N PRO A 160 -19.57 10.84 12.79
CA PRO A 160 -19.31 10.35 11.44
C PRO A 160 -20.05 11.15 10.35
N MET A 161 -19.42 11.30 9.20
CA MET A 161 -20.02 11.81 7.96
C MET A 161 -20.80 10.70 7.24
N CYS A 162 -21.92 11.04 6.58
CA CYS A 162 -22.61 10.08 5.72
C CYS A 162 -21.88 9.92 4.37
N LEU A 163 -21.73 8.67 3.95
CA LEU A 163 -21.34 8.34 2.58
C LEU A 163 -22.57 8.41 1.66
N PRO A 164 -22.40 8.68 0.36
CA PRO A 164 -23.49 8.64 -0.61
C PRO A 164 -24.14 7.27 -0.68
N GLU A 165 -25.45 7.24 -0.93
CA GLU A 165 -26.13 5.99 -1.28
C GLU A 165 -25.73 5.53 -2.70
N PRO A 166 -25.75 4.21 -3.00
CA PRO A 166 -25.49 3.72 -4.34
C PRO A 166 -26.43 4.36 -5.38
N GLY A 167 -25.86 5.09 -6.34
CA GLY A 167 -26.61 5.80 -7.37
C GLY A 167 -27.06 7.22 -6.99
N GLU A 168 -26.79 7.68 -5.77
CA GLU A 168 -26.93 9.09 -5.41
C GLU A 168 -25.98 9.94 -6.27
N ARG A 169 -26.48 11.05 -6.80
CA ARG A 169 -25.72 11.97 -7.65
C ARG A 169 -25.89 13.40 -7.17
N PHE A 170 -24.78 14.11 -7.11
CA PHE A 170 -24.76 15.54 -6.83
C PHE A 170 -24.83 16.28 -8.16
N LYS A 171 -25.92 17.00 -8.40
CA LYS A 171 -26.16 17.67 -9.69
C LYS A 171 -25.22 18.87 -9.86
N PRO A 172 -24.81 19.20 -11.09
CA PRO A 172 -24.15 20.47 -11.37
C PRO A 172 -24.97 21.66 -10.86
N GLY A 173 -24.29 22.69 -10.37
CA GLY A 173 -24.87 23.85 -9.70
C GLY A 173 -25.27 23.62 -8.24
N PHE A 174 -25.21 22.38 -7.73
CA PHE A 174 -25.43 22.11 -6.32
C PHE A 174 -24.28 22.69 -5.49
N ILE A 175 -24.61 23.43 -4.43
CA ILE A 175 -23.63 24.13 -3.60
C ILE A 175 -23.27 23.23 -2.43
N CYS A 176 -22.00 22.87 -2.38
CA CYS A 176 -21.43 22.04 -1.35
C CYS A 176 -20.38 22.83 -0.56
N THR A 177 -20.05 22.36 0.62
CA THR A 177 -19.17 23.04 1.55
C THR A 177 -17.93 22.19 1.79
N THR A 178 -16.75 22.79 1.73
CA THR A 178 -15.52 22.17 2.24
C THR A 178 -15.04 22.94 3.46
N ALA A 179 -14.34 22.26 4.36
CA ALA A 179 -13.84 22.84 5.61
C ALA A 179 -12.44 22.31 5.94
N GLY A 180 -11.64 23.16 6.55
CA GLY A 180 -10.28 22.81 6.94
C GLY A 180 -9.47 23.99 7.49
N TRP A 181 -8.19 23.73 7.68
CA TRP A 181 -7.19 24.68 8.19
C TRP A 181 -6.15 25.04 7.12
N GLY A 182 -6.49 24.80 5.85
CA GLY A 182 -5.67 25.19 4.71
C GLY A 182 -5.60 26.70 4.54
N ARG A 183 -4.60 27.15 3.79
CA ARG A 183 -4.30 28.58 3.63
C ARG A 183 -5.51 29.35 3.09
N LEU A 184 -5.74 30.55 3.61
CA LEU A 184 -6.84 31.41 3.15
C LEU A 184 -6.60 32.05 1.76
N SER A 185 -5.34 32.01 1.30
CA SER A 185 -4.90 32.43 -0.03
C SER A 185 -3.64 31.67 -0.40
N GLU A 186 -3.31 31.61 -1.70
CA GLU A 186 -2.23 30.77 -2.24
C GLU A 186 -0.86 30.94 -1.54
N ASN A 187 -0.53 32.18 -1.16
CA ASN A 187 0.68 32.53 -0.41
C ASN A 187 0.38 33.07 1.01
N GLY A 188 -0.84 32.85 1.50
CA GLY A 188 -1.31 33.33 2.79
C GLY A 188 -0.93 32.43 3.96
N ILE A 189 -1.26 32.91 5.17
CA ILE A 189 -1.05 32.16 6.42
C ILE A 189 -2.18 31.13 6.57
N SER A 190 -1.84 29.95 7.10
CA SER A 190 -2.84 28.95 7.49
C SER A 190 -3.61 29.42 8.73
N PRO A 191 -4.95 29.52 8.65
CA PRO A 191 -5.78 29.89 9.78
C PRO A 191 -5.65 28.83 10.86
N GLN A 192 -5.55 29.28 12.11
CA GLN A 192 -5.48 28.36 13.25
C GLN A 192 -6.85 27.79 13.61
N VAL A 193 -7.91 28.55 13.30
CA VAL A 193 -9.30 28.17 13.56
C VAL A 193 -9.94 27.62 12.30
N LEU A 194 -10.74 26.56 12.44
CA LEU A 194 -11.43 25.89 11.34
C LEU A 194 -12.27 26.87 10.49
N GLN A 195 -12.14 26.74 9.17
CA GLN A 195 -12.85 27.56 8.19
C GLN A 195 -13.77 26.71 7.32
N GLU A 196 -14.76 27.35 6.70
CA GLU A 196 -15.61 26.75 5.66
C GLU A 196 -15.63 27.59 4.38
N VAL A 197 -15.85 26.96 3.24
CA VAL A 197 -16.12 27.63 1.97
C VAL A 197 -17.17 26.88 1.17
N ASN A 198 -18.10 27.64 0.56
CA ASN A 198 -19.16 27.11 -0.27
C ASN A 198 -18.78 27.17 -1.75
N LEU A 199 -18.83 26.02 -2.42
CA LEU A 199 -18.39 25.82 -3.79
C LEU A 199 -19.50 25.12 -4.60
N PRO A 200 -19.89 25.64 -5.77
CA PRO A 200 -20.82 24.96 -6.66
C PRO A 200 -20.11 23.84 -7.41
N ILE A 201 -20.81 22.72 -7.63
CA ILE A 201 -20.34 21.63 -8.49
C ILE A 201 -20.46 22.04 -9.97
N LEU A 202 -19.40 21.84 -10.75
CA LEU A 202 -19.39 22.11 -12.18
C LEU A 202 -19.98 20.93 -12.97
N THR A 203 -20.39 21.20 -14.21
CA THR A 203 -20.61 20.12 -15.18
C THR A 203 -19.29 19.48 -15.60
N GLN A 204 -19.35 18.24 -16.09
CA GLN A 204 -18.17 17.55 -16.61
C GLN A 204 -17.52 18.33 -17.76
N ASP A 205 -18.33 18.92 -18.64
CA ASP A 205 -17.84 19.66 -19.80
C ASP A 205 -17.16 20.97 -19.40
N GLU A 206 -17.74 21.74 -18.46
CA GLU A 206 -17.09 22.94 -17.91
C GLU A 206 -15.77 22.60 -17.22
N CYS A 207 -15.74 21.52 -16.45
CA CYS A 207 -14.56 21.02 -15.75
C CYS A 207 -13.45 20.63 -16.73
N ILE A 208 -13.75 19.79 -17.73
CA ILE A 208 -12.78 19.38 -18.75
C ILE A 208 -12.31 20.61 -19.55
N THR A 209 -13.22 21.47 -19.99
CA THR A 209 -12.88 22.68 -20.75
C THR A 209 -11.93 23.56 -19.97
N ALA A 210 -12.18 23.79 -18.68
CA ALA A 210 -11.29 24.55 -17.82
C ALA A 210 -9.90 23.91 -17.71
N LEU A 211 -9.81 22.60 -17.50
CA LEU A 211 -8.53 21.89 -17.39
C LEU A 211 -7.73 21.85 -18.69
N LEU A 212 -8.40 21.88 -19.85
CA LEU A 212 -7.75 21.96 -21.16
C LEU A 212 -7.11 23.32 -21.44
N THR A 213 -7.49 24.38 -20.72
CA THR A 213 -6.87 25.71 -20.86
C THR A 213 -5.51 25.84 -20.15
N LEU A 214 -5.12 24.86 -19.35
CA LEU A 214 -3.84 24.85 -18.64
C LEU A 214 -2.68 24.58 -19.61
N GLU A 215 -1.51 25.17 -19.35
CA GLU A 215 -0.30 24.95 -20.17
C GLU A 215 0.08 23.46 -20.27
N LYS A 216 -0.20 22.69 -19.22
CA LYS A 216 -0.13 21.23 -19.20
C LYS A 216 -1.52 20.65 -18.94
N PRO A 217 -2.28 20.29 -19.99
CA PRO A 217 -3.62 19.73 -19.82
C PRO A 217 -3.60 18.49 -18.95
N ILE A 218 -4.55 18.43 -18.02
CA ILE A 218 -4.67 17.31 -17.09
C ILE A 218 -5.95 16.55 -17.41
N SER A 219 -5.89 15.22 -17.32
CA SER A 219 -7.03 14.34 -17.53
C SER A 219 -7.08 13.27 -16.47
N GLY A 220 -8.28 12.80 -16.20
CA GLY A 220 -8.58 11.80 -15.18
C GLY A 220 -10.04 11.41 -15.23
N ARG A 221 -10.39 10.35 -14.51
CA ARG A 221 -11.70 9.67 -14.61
C ARG A 221 -12.49 9.66 -13.30
N THR A 222 -11.85 10.08 -12.21
CA THR A 222 -12.35 9.89 -10.85
C THR A 222 -12.45 11.17 -10.03
N PHE A 223 -12.55 12.32 -10.70
CA PHE A 223 -12.67 13.61 -10.05
C PHE A 223 -13.99 14.32 -10.38
N LEU A 224 -14.34 15.26 -9.51
CA LEU A 224 -15.34 16.30 -9.74
C LEU A 224 -14.66 17.67 -9.56
N CYS A 225 -15.15 18.66 -10.31
CA CYS A 225 -14.70 20.04 -10.16
C CYS A 225 -15.71 20.86 -9.36
N THR A 226 -15.21 21.79 -8.54
CA THR A 226 -16.02 22.81 -7.88
C THR A 226 -15.39 24.20 -8.01
N GLY A 227 -16.20 25.25 -7.85
CA GLY A 227 -15.71 26.62 -7.78
C GLY A 227 -16.38 27.56 -8.78
N PHE A 228 -15.91 28.81 -8.80
CA PHE A 228 -16.44 29.85 -9.67
C PHE A 228 -15.45 30.18 -10.78
N PRO A 229 -15.87 30.35 -12.04
CA PRO A 229 -14.93 30.64 -13.13
C PRO A 229 -14.13 31.94 -12.96
N ASP A 230 -14.66 32.90 -12.20
CA ASP A 230 -13.96 34.14 -11.82
C ASP A 230 -12.97 33.94 -10.66
N GLY A 231 -12.88 32.74 -10.09
CA GLY A 231 -12.05 32.43 -8.92
C GLY A 231 -12.62 32.98 -7.61
N GLY A 232 -11.74 33.34 -6.70
CA GLY A 232 -12.00 33.99 -5.42
C GLY A 232 -12.36 33.07 -4.25
N ARG A 233 -12.78 31.83 -4.51
CA ARG A 233 -13.10 30.82 -3.47
C ARG A 233 -12.65 29.44 -3.91
N ASP A 234 -11.92 28.76 -3.05
CA ASP A 234 -11.40 27.42 -3.30
C ASP A 234 -10.94 26.76 -1.99
N ALA A 235 -10.73 25.44 -2.02
CA ALA A 235 -9.88 24.76 -1.05
C ALA A 235 -8.40 25.09 -1.36
N CYS A 236 -7.53 25.04 -0.35
CA CYS A 236 -6.12 25.38 -0.56
C CYS A 236 -5.18 24.41 0.20
N GLN A 237 -3.89 24.70 0.13
CA GLN A 237 -2.84 23.93 0.79
C GLN A 237 -3.12 23.77 2.28
N GLY A 238 -3.23 22.52 2.73
CA GLY A 238 -3.62 22.12 4.10
C GLY A 238 -5.04 21.56 4.19
N ASP A 239 -5.92 21.83 3.21
CA ASP A 239 -7.27 21.24 3.17
C ASP A 239 -7.28 19.85 2.51
N SER A 240 -6.17 19.44 1.87
CA SER A 240 -5.99 18.14 1.22
C SER A 240 -6.45 17.00 2.10
N GLY A 241 -7.26 16.09 1.56
CA GLY A 241 -7.87 14.98 2.28
C GLY A 241 -9.13 15.32 3.07
N GLY A 242 -9.46 16.60 3.25
CA GLY A 242 -10.74 17.05 3.82
C GLY A 242 -11.95 16.72 2.94
N SER A 243 -13.17 16.87 3.47
CA SER A 243 -14.40 16.52 2.75
C SER A 243 -15.03 17.68 2.00
N LEU A 244 -15.50 17.39 0.77
CA LEU A 244 -16.55 18.17 0.13
C LEU A 244 -17.92 17.60 0.55
N MET A 245 -18.72 18.43 1.20
CA MET A 245 -19.93 18.02 1.91
C MET A 245 -21.14 18.69 1.29
N CYS A 246 -22.11 17.90 0.85
CA CYS A 246 -23.35 18.41 0.27
C CYS A 246 -24.51 18.16 1.23
N ARG A 247 -25.37 19.16 1.43
CA ARG A 247 -26.48 19.07 2.37
C ARG A 247 -27.79 18.79 1.65
N ASN A 248 -28.49 17.74 2.04
CA ASN A 248 -29.80 17.43 1.47
C ASN A 248 -30.92 18.29 2.09
N LYS A 249 -32.13 18.23 1.51
CA LYS A 249 -33.30 19.00 1.98
C LYS A 249 -33.74 18.65 3.41
N LYS A 250 -33.38 17.45 3.91
CA LYS A 250 -33.67 17.00 5.28
C LYS A 250 -32.64 17.51 6.29
N GLY A 251 -31.61 18.22 5.83
CA GLY A 251 -30.58 18.82 6.66
C GLY A 251 -29.38 17.91 6.95
N THR A 252 -29.35 16.69 6.42
CA THR A 252 -28.24 15.74 6.57
C THR A 252 -27.12 16.08 5.59
N TRP A 253 -25.88 16.01 6.08
CA TRP A 253 -24.66 16.17 5.28
C TRP A 253 -24.20 14.84 4.72
N THR A 254 -23.85 14.83 3.44
CA THR A 254 -23.31 13.68 2.72
C THR A 254 -22.00 14.08 2.03
N MET A 255 -20.98 13.23 2.10
CA MET A 255 -19.69 13.49 1.46
C MET A 255 -19.76 13.23 -0.05
N ALA A 256 -19.52 14.27 -0.85
CA ALA A 256 -19.48 14.15 -2.31
C ALA A 256 -18.06 13.90 -2.85
N GLY A 257 -17.04 14.40 -2.15
CA GLY A 257 -15.65 14.25 -2.61
C GLY A 257 -14.60 14.40 -1.52
N VAL A 258 -13.36 14.00 -1.85
CA VAL A 258 -12.15 14.23 -1.05
C VAL A 258 -11.34 15.35 -1.70
N THR A 259 -10.90 16.34 -0.93
CA THR A 259 -10.05 17.44 -1.44
C THR A 259 -8.73 16.88 -1.95
N SER A 260 -8.41 17.10 -3.23
CA SER A 260 -7.25 16.49 -3.89
C SER A 260 -6.28 17.54 -4.44
N TRP A 261 -6.71 18.41 -5.36
CA TRP A 261 -5.80 19.29 -6.08
C TRP A 261 -6.46 20.59 -6.57
N GLY A 262 -5.64 21.59 -6.91
CA GLY A 262 -6.01 22.81 -7.63
C GLY A 262 -4.74 23.51 -8.15
N LEU A 263 -4.82 24.20 -9.30
CA LEU A 263 -3.75 25.08 -9.78
C LEU A 263 -3.95 26.47 -9.18
N GLY A 264 -3.07 26.80 -8.23
CA GLY A 264 -3.26 27.96 -7.35
C GLY A 264 -4.35 27.70 -6.31
N CYS A 265 -4.78 28.75 -5.62
CA CYS A 265 -5.91 28.68 -4.69
C CYS A 265 -6.90 29.81 -4.98
N GLY A 266 -8.01 29.49 -5.64
CA GLY A 266 -9.04 30.48 -5.99
C GLY A 266 -8.64 31.41 -7.13
N ARG A 267 -7.74 30.99 -8.02
CA ARG A 267 -7.50 31.70 -9.29
C ARG A 267 -8.65 31.43 -10.26
N GLY A 268 -9.10 32.48 -10.97
CA GLY A 268 -10.12 32.32 -12.00
C GLY A 268 -9.54 31.67 -13.25
N TRP A 269 -10.36 30.93 -14.00
CA TRP A 269 -9.94 30.26 -15.24
C TRP A 269 -10.64 30.82 -16.50
N LYS A 270 -11.48 31.86 -16.37
CA LYS A 270 -12.09 32.52 -17.53
C LYS A 270 -11.06 33.11 -18.50
N ASN A 271 -9.94 33.60 -17.99
CA ASN A 271 -8.91 34.32 -18.74
C ASN A 271 -7.53 33.68 -18.58
N ASN A 272 -7.42 32.37 -18.82
CA ASN A 272 -6.14 31.63 -18.84
C ASN A 272 -5.26 32.00 -20.06
N LEU A 273 -5.15 33.29 -20.37
CA LEU A 273 -4.44 33.86 -21.52
C LEU A 273 -2.98 34.21 -21.20
N GLN A 274 -2.65 34.46 -19.92
CA GLN A 274 -1.27 34.68 -19.45
C GLN A 274 -0.76 33.44 -18.74
N LYS A 275 0.49 33.04 -19.02
CA LYS A 275 1.10 31.79 -18.51
C LYS A 275 1.30 31.79 -16.99
N ASP A 276 1.55 32.95 -16.40
CA ASP A 276 2.01 33.03 -15.00
C ASP A 276 0.86 33.12 -13.97
N ASP A 277 -0.38 33.36 -14.43
CA ASP A 277 -1.57 33.54 -13.58
C ASP A 277 -2.72 32.57 -13.92
N GLN A 278 -2.41 31.42 -14.53
CA GLN A 278 -3.43 30.43 -14.85
C GLN A 278 -4.08 29.87 -13.57
N GLY A 279 -5.40 29.73 -13.59
CA GLY A 279 -6.19 29.10 -12.54
C GLY A 279 -6.89 27.83 -13.00
N SER A 280 -7.32 27.01 -12.05
CA SER A 280 -8.21 25.88 -12.30
C SER A 280 -9.38 25.88 -11.32
N PRO A 281 -10.45 25.11 -11.61
CA PRO A 281 -11.41 24.72 -10.58
C PRO A 281 -10.73 23.92 -9.47
N GLY A 282 -11.33 23.87 -8.29
CA GLY A 282 -10.93 22.98 -7.21
C GLY A 282 -11.33 21.54 -7.56
N ILE A 283 -10.38 20.62 -7.43
CA ILE A 283 -10.51 19.21 -7.82
C ILE A 283 -10.64 18.33 -6.58
N PHE A 284 -11.69 17.52 -6.60
CA PHE A 284 -11.98 16.57 -5.54
C PHE A 284 -12.10 15.17 -6.14
N THR A 285 -11.64 14.14 -5.44
CA THR A 285 -11.93 12.75 -5.83
C THR A 285 -13.43 12.49 -5.66
N ASP A 286 -14.11 12.10 -6.73
CA ASP A 286 -15.55 11.85 -6.75
C ASP A 286 -15.88 10.55 -6.02
N LEU A 287 -16.52 10.67 -4.85
CA LEU A 287 -16.85 9.50 -4.02
C LEU A 287 -17.76 8.53 -4.76
N THR A 288 -18.62 8.99 -5.66
CA THR A 288 -19.54 8.11 -6.39
C THR A 288 -18.80 7.13 -7.33
N LYS A 289 -17.57 7.48 -7.74
CA LYS A 289 -16.72 6.63 -8.59
C LYS A 289 -15.94 5.58 -7.79
N VAL A 290 -15.68 5.83 -6.51
CA VAL A 290 -14.86 4.96 -5.63
C VAL A 290 -15.65 4.35 -4.47
N LEU A 291 -16.96 4.57 -4.41
CA LEU A 291 -17.84 4.12 -3.31
C LEU A 291 -17.82 2.61 -3.10
N SER A 292 -17.77 1.84 -4.19
CA SER A 292 -17.69 0.37 -4.14
C SER A 292 -16.41 -0.10 -3.43
N TRP A 293 -15.29 0.56 -3.72
CA TRP A 293 -14.00 0.31 -3.07
C TRP A 293 -14.06 0.68 -1.58
N ILE A 294 -14.64 1.84 -1.23
CA ILE A 294 -14.80 2.28 0.17
C ILE A 294 -15.62 1.27 0.97
N HIS A 295 -16.84 0.93 0.50
CA HIS A 295 -17.73 0.00 1.19
C HIS A 295 -17.13 -1.39 1.34
N LYS A 296 -16.43 -1.88 0.31
CA LYS A 296 -15.72 -3.16 0.35
C LYS A 296 -14.74 -3.18 1.53
N HIS A 297 -13.86 -2.19 1.64
CA HIS A 297 -12.82 -2.15 2.68
C HIS A 297 -13.36 -1.91 4.09
N ILE A 298 -14.41 -1.09 4.24
CA ILE A 298 -15.05 -0.90 5.55
C ILE A 298 -15.77 -2.19 5.99
N ARG A 299 -16.47 -2.88 5.08
CA ARG A 299 -17.15 -4.14 5.38
C ARG A 299 -16.15 -5.24 5.76
N ILE A 300 -15.07 -5.35 4.99
CA ILE A 300 -13.92 -6.21 5.31
C ILE A 300 -13.35 -5.84 6.68
N GLY A 301 -13.15 -4.55 6.96
CA GLY A 301 -12.73 -4.02 8.25
C GLY A 301 -13.60 -4.45 9.43
N LYS A 302 -14.92 -4.49 9.22
CA LYS A 302 -15.89 -4.97 10.21
C LYS A 302 -15.86 -6.50 10.36
N GLN A 303 -15.64 -7.24 9.28
CA GLN A 303 -15.47 -8.71 9.31
C GLN A 303 -14.14 -9.13 9.98
N ARG A 304 -13.05 -8.37 9.76
CA ARG A 304 -11.73 -8.52 10.40
C ARG A 304 -11.76 -8.47 11.94
N LYS A 305 -12.80 -7.88 12.56
CA LYS A 305 -12.98 -7.88 14.02
C LYS A 305 -13.39 -9.25 14.57
N SER A 306 -13.80 -10.17 13.69
CA SER A 306 -14.28 -11.51 14.05
C SER A 306 -13.32 -12.63 13.66
N SER A 307 -12.33 -12.39 12.80
CA SER A 307 -11.32 -13.40 12.41
C SER A 307 -10.06 -12.72 11.84
N ARG A 308 -8.93 -12.95 12.51
CA ARG A 308 -7.58 -12.73 11.98
C ARG A 308 -7.10 -14.05 11.38
N ALA A 309 -6.39 -14.03 10.26
CA ALA A 309 -5.80 -15.24 9.71
C ALA A 309 -4.57 -15.60 10.55
N THR A 310 -4.71 -16.64 11.37
CA THR A 310 -3.62 -17.24 12.11
C THR A 310 -3.25 -18.55 11.43
N CYS A 311 -2.00 -18.68 10.98
CA CYS A 311 -1.39 -19.96 10.68
C CYS A 311 -0.45 -20.32 11.83
N SER A 312 -0.49 -21.57 12.27
CA SER A 312 0.44 -22.10 13.26
C SER A 312 0.90 -23.45 12.75
N GLU A 313 2.11 -23.51 12.22
CA GLU A 313 2.89 -24.74 11.91
C GLU A 313 2.03 -25.96 11.55
N GLN A 314 1.22 -25.83 10.50
CA GLN A 314 0.52 -26.95 9.90
C GLN A 314 0.85 -26.96 8.43
N ASP A 315 1.71 -27.90 8.03
CA ASP A 315 2.08 -28.07 6.63
C ASP A 315 0.85 -28.51 5.83
N ARG A 316 0.31 -27.58 5.04
CA ARG A 316 -0.85 -27.85 4.21
C ARG A 316 -0.39 -28.42 2.88
N VAL A 317 -0.62 -29.71 2.69
CA VAL A 317 -0.35 -30.40 1.42
C VAL A 317 -1.46 -30.08 0.42
N VAL A 318 -1.08 -29.54 -0.74
CA VAL A 318 -1.98 -29.18 -1.83
C VAL A 318 -1.67 -30.06 -3.03
N ARG A 319 -2.65 -30.88 -3.46
CA ARG A 319 -2.53 -31.80 -4.60
C ARG A 319 -3.45 -31.34 -5.72
N ALA A 320 -2.92 -30.65 -6.72
CA ALA A 320 -3.67 -30.21 -7.89
C ALA A 320 -2.73 -29.88 -9.05
N SER A 321 -3.24 -29.95 -10.29
CA SER A 321 -2.50 -29.53 -11.48
C SER A 321 -2.42 -28.01 -11.65
N GLU A 322 -3.32 -27.26 -11.03
CA GLU A 322 -3.30 -25.80 -10.98
C GLU A 322 -4.09 -25.31 -9.76
N GLY A 323 -3.83 -24.08 -9.34
CA GLY A 323 -4.58 -23.46 -8.26
C GLY A 323 -3.99 -22.13 -7.81
N GLU A 324 -4.59 -21.57 -6.76
CA GLU A 324 -4.17 -20.32 -6.16
C GLU A 324 -3.87 -20.54 -4.68
N LEU A 325 -2.75 -19.99 -4.25
CA LEU A 325 -2.33 -19.93 -2.87
C LEU A 325 -2.22 -18.47 -2.46
N HIS A 326 -3.11 -18.06 -1.57
CA HIS A 326 -3.10 -16.73 -1.00
C HIS A 326 -2.91 -16.87 0.51
N PHE A 327 -1.96 -16.10 1.04
CA PHE A 327 -1.82 -15.91 2.48
C PHE A 327 -1.75 -14.41 2.78
N PRO A 328 -2.64 -13.89 3.63
CA PRO A 328 -3.78 -14.57 4.27
C PRO A 328 -4.79 -15.21 3.31
N GLU A 329 -5.68 -16.08 3.82
CA GLU A 329 -6.81 -16.75 3.10
C GLU A 329 -7.75 -15.79 2.34
N SER A 330 -7.50 -14.49 2.44
CA SER A 330 -8.10 -13.49 1.60
C SER A 330 -7.11 -12.36 1.41
N PRO A 331 -7.00 -11.75 0.20
CA PRO A 331 -6.27 -10.49 -0.02
C PRO A 331 -6.83 -9.31 0.80
N PHE A 332 -7.90 -9.58 1.56
CA PHE A 332 -8.59 -8.67 2.45
C PHE A 332 -8.33 -8.97 3.93
N LEU A 333 -7.44 -9.88 4.29
CA LEU A 333 -7.00 -10.10 5.67
C LEU A 333 -5.56 -9.61 5.85
N TYR A 334 -5.18 -9.30 7.09
CA TYR A 334 -3.79 -9.12 7.47
C TYR A 334 -3.39 -10.33 8.31
N TYR A 335 -2.15 -10.76 8.19
CA TYR A 335 -1.58 -11.77 9.08
C TYR A 335 -1.19 -11.12 10.43
N GLU A 336 -1.24 -11.87 11.53
CA GLU A 336 -0.72 -11.36 12.82
C GLU A 336 0.82 -11.32 12.83
N SER A 337 1.44 -10.71 13.84
CA SER A 337 2.87 -10.90 14.05
C SER A 337 3.20 -12.36 14.40
N LYS A 338 4.45 -12.79 14.13
CA LYS A 338 4.97 -14.15 14.42
C LYS A 338 4.25 -15.29 13.69
N GLN A 339 3.87 -15.09 12.44
CA GLN A 339 3.20 -16.14 11.67
C GLN A 339 4.23 -17.03 11.02
N GLN A 340 4.01 -18.34 11.12
CA GLN A 340 4.83 -19.35 10.47
C GLN A 340 3.91 -20.32 9.75
N CYS A 341 3.88 -20.18 8.43
CA CYS A 341 3.04 -20.98 7.56
C CYS A 341 3.90 -21.84 6.66
N ALA A 342 3.44 -23.07 6.37
CA ALA A 342 4.07 -23.96 5.42
C ALA A 342 3.04 -24.61 4.50
N TRP A 343 3.37 -24.73 3.22
CA TRP A 343 2.56 -25.42 2.22
C TRP A 343 3.43 -26.33 1.38
N THR A 344 2.99 -27.56 1.15
CA THR A 344 3.63 -28.48 0.23
C THR A 344 2.78 -28.58 -1.03
N LEU A 345 3.27 -28.04 -2.15
CA LEU A 345 2.61 -28.13 -3.45
C LEU A 345 3.07 -29.40 -4.16
N LEU A 346 2.10 -30.24 -4.55
CA LEU A 346 2.32 -31.47 -5.30
C LEU A 346 1.50 -31.43 -6.59
N VAL A 347 2.19 -31.35 -7.73
CA VAL A 347 1.60 -31.49 -9.07
C VAL A 347 1.77 -32.93 -9.57
N PRO A 348 1.09 -33.35 -10.66
CA PRO A 348 1.27 -34.70 -11.22
C PRO A 348 2.74 -35.05 -11.49
N GLU A 349 3.06 -36.33 -11.41
CA GLU A 349 4.39 -36.84 -11.77
C GLU A 349 4.76 -36.45 -13.20
N GLU A 350 6.07 -36.31 -13.47
CA GLU A 350 6.62 -35.87 -14.77
C GLU A 350 6.24 -34.44 -15.19
N MET A 351 5.75 -33.61 -14.26
CA MET A 351 5.43 -32.20 -14.49
C MET A 351 6.32 -31.28 -13.65
N HIS A 352 6.55 -30.07 -14.15
CA HIS A 352 7.22 -28.98 -13.45
C HIS A 352 6.20 -28.03 -12.83
N VAL A 353 6.57 -27.35 -11.74
CA VAL A 353 5.73 -26.33 -11.09
C VAL A 353 6.09 -24.95 -11.60
N LEU A 354 5.15 -24.26 -12.24
CA LEU A 354 5.25 -22.84 -12.55
C LEU A 354 4.48 -22.03 -11.50
N LEU A 355 5.18 -21.11 -10.84
CA LEU A 355 4.65 -20.17 -9.87
C LEU A 355 4.56 -18.77 -10.47
N SER A 356 3.44 -18.08 -10.30
CA SER A 356 3.24 -16.70 -10.77
C SER A 356 2.70 -15.82 -9.64
N PHE A 357 3.39 -14.72 -9.36
CA PHE A 357 3.03 -13.82 -8.26
C PHE A 357 2.22 -12.65 -8.80
N SER A 358 0.96 -12.54 -8.37
CA SER A 358 0.10 -11.39 -8.71
C SER A 358 0.24 -10.24 -7.72
N HIS A 359 0.58 -10.56 -6.47
CA HIS A 359 0.79 -9.61 -5.39
C HIS A 359 1.71 -10.22 -4.35
N PHE A 360 2.64 -9.43 -3.82
CA PHE A 360 3.52 -9.83 -2.74
C PHE A 360 3.98 -8.59 -1.99
N ASP A 361 3.82 -8.62 -0.68
CA ASP A 361 4.17 -7.54 0.22
C ASP A 361 4.80 -8.12 1.49
N ALA A 362 6.13 -8.08 1.53
CA ALA A 362 6.93 -8.50 2.67
C ALA A 362 8.04 -7.46 2.91
N GLU A 363 7.87 -6.63 3.93
CA GLU A 363 8.59 -5.36 4.09
C GLU A 363 10.12 -5.46 4.27
N SER A 364 10.64 -6.57 4.83
CA SER A 364 12.07 -6.74 5.11
C SER A 364 12.52 -8.20 5.00
N CYS A 365 13.59 -8.47 4.23
CA CYS A 365 14.15 -9.82 4.04
C CYS A 365 14.72 -10.49 5.30
N ASP A 366 14.97 -9.71 6.35
CA ASP A 366 15.52 -10.21 7.62
C ASP A 366 14.41 -10.67 8.58
N HIS A 367 13.16 -10.31 8.27
CA HIS A 367 12.04 -10.37 9.23
C HIS A 367 10.76 -10.97 8.61
N ASN A 368 10.42 -10.58 7.38
CA ASN A 368 9.24 -11.02 6.65
C ASN A 368 9.67 -11.56 5.27
N TYR A 369 9.53 -12.87 5.04
CA TYR A 369 9.93 -13.46 3.76
C TYR A 369 9.14 -14.72 3.41
N LEU A 370 9.07 -14.98 2.10
CA LEU A 370 8.61 -16.25 1.55
C LEU A 370 9.80 -17.04 1.03
N SER A 371 9.94 -18.27 1.48
CA SER A 371 11.01 -19.17 1.06
C SER A 371 10.44 -20.38 0.33
N ILE A 372 11.20 -20.85 -0.66
CA ILE A 372 10.96 -22.12 -1.35
C ILE A 372 12.05 -23.09 -0.92
N TYR A 373 11.61 -24.27 -0.48
CA TYR A 373 12.44 -25.39 -0.09
C TYR A 373 12.19 -26.59 -1.01
N SER A 374 13.23 -27.40 -1.21
CA SER A 374 13.04 -28.76 -1.74
C SER A 374 12.30 -29.62 -0.73
N LEU A 375 11.82 -30.78 -1.15
CA LEU A 375 11.31 -31.80 -0.21
C LEU A 375 12.39 -32.34 0.75
N GLU A 376 13.67 -32.07 0.49
CA GLU A 376 14.78 -32.37 1.41
C GLU A 376 15.10 -31.21 2.37
N ASP A 377 14.18 -30.26 2.53
CA ASP A 377 14.34 -29.05 3.37
C ASP A 377 15.59 -28.22 3.04
N THR A 378 16.02 -28.25 1.78
CA THR A 378 17.10 -27.38 1.29
C THR A 378 16.51 -26.07 0.79
N LEU A 379 16.96 -24.93 1.30
CA LEU A 379 16.51 -23.61 0.87
C LEU A 379 16.97 -23.33 -0.56
N ILE A 380 16.02 -23.05 -1.47
CA ILE A 380 16.30 -22.85 -2.91
C ILE A 380 16.01 -21.43 -3.37
N ALA A 381 15.05 -20.75 -2.75
CA ALA A 381 14.78 -19.35 -3.04
C ALA A 381 14.23 -18.63 -1.80
N LYS A 382 14.51 -17.34 -1.70
CA LYS A 382 13.98 -16.45 -0.66
C LYS A 382 13.53 -15.15 -1.30
N PHE A 383 12.31 -14.74 -0.99
CA PHE A 383 11.63 -13.59 -1.58
C PHE A 383 11.20 -12.60 -0.50
N CYS A 384 11.37 -11.31 -0.79
CA CYS A 384 11.08 -10.18 0.08
C CYS A 384 11.00 -8.88 -0.74
N GLY A 385 10.40 -7.83 -0.16
CA GLY A 385 10.18 -6.52 -0.81
C GLY A 385 9.03 -6.51 -1.83
N GLU A 386 8.97 -5.47 -2.66
CA GLU A 386 7.96 -5.30 -3.72
C GLU A 386 8.43 -5.79 -5.11
N ARG A 387 9.70 -6.21 -5.24
CA ARG A 387 10.29 -6.60 -6.53
C ARG A 387 10.47 -8.11 -6.59
N LEU A 388 9.51 -8.78 -7.21
CA LEU A 388 9.61 -10.21 -7.54
C LEU A 388 9.96 -10.40 -9.01
N ALA A 389 10.61 -11.52 -9.32
CA ALA A 389 10.47 -12.14 -10.63
C ALA A 389 8.99 -12.46 -10.86
N SER A 390 8.43 -12.04 -12.00
CA SER A 390 7.00 -12.20 -12.32
C SER A 390 6.55 -13.67 -12.23
N SER A 391 7.49 -14.60 -12.45
CA SER A 391 7.25 -16.03 -12.32
C SER A 391 8.52 -16.81 -11.88
N VAL A 392 8.31 -17.98 -11.29
CA VAL A 392 9.35 -18.93 -10.86
C VAL A 392 9.01 -20.30 -11.45
N LEU A 393 9.88 -20.85 -12.28
CA LEU A 393 9.74 -22.19 -12.84
C LEU A 393 10.57 -23.17 -12.02
N VAL A 394 9.95 -24.23 -11.51
CA VAL A 394 10.62 -25.25 -10.71
C VAL A 394 10.59 -26.60 -11.42
N GLY A 395 11.78 -27.12 -11.73
CA GLY A 395 12.02 -28.42 -12.38
C GLY A 395 11.75 -29.63 -11.50
N SER A 396 10.72 -29.58 -10.66
CA SER A 396 10.27 -30.68 -9.82
C SER A 396 8.74 -30.66 -9.76
N ASN A 397 8.13 -31.81 -9.53
CA ASN A 397 6.70 -31.96 -9.30
C ASN A 397 6.27 -31.61 -7.87
N ALA A 398 7.23 -31.30 -6.99
CA ALA A 398 6.97 -31.04 -5.58
C ALA A 398 7.86 -29.95 -5.01
N ILE A 399 7.26 -29.02 -4.28
CA ILE A 399 7.97 -27.95 -3.56
C ILE A 399 7.32 -27.65 -2.22
N ARG A 400 8.11 -27.14 -1.27
CA ARG A 400 7.63 -26.64 0.02
C ARG A 400 7.79 -25.12 0.07
N LEU A 401 6.71 -24.41 0.31
CA LEU A 401 6.66 -22.97 0.52
C LEU A 401 6.60 -22.70 2.02
N SER A 402 7.38 -21.74 2.53
CA SER A 402 7.32 -21.31 3.92
C SER A 402 7.28 -19.79 4.01
N PHE A 403 6.30 -19.27 4.74
CA PHE A 403 6.16 -17.85 5.01
C PHE A 403 6.40 -17.58 6.50
N ILE A 404 7.28 -16.63 6.79
CA ILE A 404 7.62 -16.20 8.16
C ILE A 404 7.36 -14.70 8.27
N SER A 405 6.69 -14.29 9.36
CA SER A 405 6.55 -12.88 9.76
C SER A 405 7.08 -12.58 11.16
N ASP A 406 7.51 -11.34 11.39
CA ASP A 406 8.13 -10.88 12.64
C ASP A 406 7.16 -10.14 13.59
N ASN A 407 7.70 -9.41 14.57
CA ASN A 407 6.97 -8.78 15.67
C ASN A 407 6.37 -7.42 15.36
N THR A 408 6.69 -6.79 14.23
CA THR A 408 6.46 -5.33 14.11
C THR A 408 5.35 -4.92 13.16
N ASP A 409 4.92 -5.72 12.18
CA ASP A 409 4.05 -5.19 11.12
C ASP A 409 2.89 -6.11 10.68
N ASN A 410 1.79 -5.49 10.23
CA ASN A 410 0.64 -6.15 9.61
C ASN A 410 0.69 -5.91 8.09
N ALA A 411 1.22 -6.85 7.29
CA ALA A 411 1.27 -6.69 5.83
C ALA A 411 0.18 -7.51 5.10
N VAL A 412 0.00 -7.22 3.81
CA VAL A 412 -1.06 -7.81 2.97
C VAL A 412 -0.75 -9.26 2.57
N GLY A 413 0.50 -9.70 2.72
CA GLY A 413 0.94 -11.07 2.46
C GLY A 413 1.24 -11.33 0.98
N PHE A 414 0.83 -12.47 0.45
CA PHE A 414 1.07 -12.83 -0.94
C PHE A 414 -0.12 -13.49 -1.62
N ASN A 415 -0.22 -13.30 -2.93
CA ASN A 415 -1.13 -14.03 -3.80
C ASN A 415 -0.35 -14.67 -4.95
N LEU A 416 -0.25 -15.99 -4.90
CA LEU A 416 0.52 -16.83 -5.79
C LEU A 416 -0.42 -17.78 -6.54
N THR A 417 -0.23 -17.93 -7.84
CA THR A 417 -0.86 -18.99 -8.62
C THR A 417 0.18 -20.04 -8.99
N TYR A 418 -0.20 -21.31 -9.00
CA TYR A 418 0.67 -22.41 -9.40
C TYR A 418 0.03 -23.24 -10.52
N LYS A 419 0.86 -23.72 -11.45
CA LYS A 419 0.42 -24.53 -12.59
C LYS A 419 1.44 -25.62 -12.91
N ALA A 420 0.95 -26.83 -13.19
CA ALA A 420 1.72 -27.94 -13.70
C ALA A 420 2.00 -27.70 -15.20
N VAL A 421 3.28 -27.65 -15.55
CA VAL A 421 3.74 -27.49 -16.94
C VAL A 421 4.62 -28.66 -17.34
N LYS A 422 4.60 -29.06 -18.61
CA LYS A 422 5.45 -30.16 -19.08
C LYS A 422 6.93 -29.73 -19.11
N PRO A 423 7.88 -30.64 -18.86
CA PRO A 423 9.32 -30.35 -18.91
C PRO A 423 9.82 -29.73 -20.21
N ASN A 424 9.15 -30.03 -21.33
CA ASN A 424 9.48 -29.48 -22.65
C ASN A 424 9.09 -28.00 -22.84
N TYR A 425 8.63 -27.32 -21.78
CA TYR A 425 8.71 -25.87 -21.70
C TYR A 425 10.18 -25.52 -21.51
N LEU A 426 10.93 -25.59 -22.62
CA LEU A 426 12.36 -25.28 -22.73
C LEU A 426 12.64 -24.02 -21.89
N PRO A 427 13.65 -24.03 -21.01
CA PRO A 427 14.16 -22.80 -20.45
C PRO A 427 14.81 -22.04 -21.62
N ASP A 428 13.99 -21.23 -22.28
CA ASP A 428 14.48 -20.03 -22.93
C ASP A 428 15.30 -19.28 -21.89
N SER A 429 16.62 -19.34 -22.02
CA SER A 429 17.62 -18.45 -21.44
C SER A 429 17.49 -18.07 -19.95
N GLY A 430 16.62 -18.70 -19.16
CA GLY A 430 16.25 -18.29 -17.80
C GLY A 430 15.80 -16.83 -17.65
N CYS A 431 15.40 -16.15 -18.72
CA CYS A 431 15.14 -14.71 -18.70
C CYS A 431 13.69 -14.40 -18.29
N ASP A 432 13.46 -13.21 -17.72
CA ASP A 432 12.16 -12.71 -17.22
C ASP A 432 11.49 -13.54 -16.10
N SER A 433 12.13 -14.63 -15.67
CA SER A 433 11.69 -15.54 -14.61
C SER A 433 12.88 -16.07 -13.81
N LEU A 434 12.61 -16.70 -12.66
CA LEU A 434 13.62 -17.47 -11.93
C LEU A 434 13.42 -18.96 -12.22
N THR A 435 14.43 -19.62 -12.79
CA THR A 435 14.37 -21.05 -13.09
C THR A 435 15.15 -21.87 -12.06
N ILE A 436 14.49 -22.83 -11.41
CA ILE A 436 15.06 -23.73 -10.41
C ILE A 436 15.19 -25.14 -11.01
N LEU A 437 16.40 -25.71 -10.99
CA LEU A 437 16.76 -26.95 -11.67
C LEU A 437 17.40 -27.95 -10.68
N PHE A 438 17.05 -29.23 -10.82
CA PHE A 438 17.55 -30.34 -9.97
C PHE A 438 18.37 -31.37 -10.76
N GLU A 439 18.54 -31.14 -12.05
CA GLU A 439 19.28 -31.99 -12.97
C GLU A 439 20.38 -31.18 -13.65
N GLU A 440 21.39 -31.89 -14.14
CA GLU A 440 22.43 -31.30 -14.98
C GLU A 440 21.82 -30.75 -16.27
N GLY A 441 22.43 -29.73 -16.84
CA GLY A 441 21.84 -29.08 -18.00
C GLY A 441 22.70 -28.03 -18.66
N LEU A 442 22.10 -27.38 -19.64
CA LEU A 442 22.72 -26.32 -20.42
C LEU A 442 21.96 -25.01 -20.20
N ILE A 443 22.71 -23.94 -19.96
CA ILE A 443 22.20 -22.57 -19.87
C ILE A 443 22.87 -21.71 -20.94
N GLN A 444 22.15 -20.72 -21.43
CA GLN A 444 22.63 -19.83 -22.48
C GLN A 444 21.98 -18.45 -22.37
N SER A 445 22.61 -17.46 -22.96
CA SER A 445 22.06 -16.11 -23.10
C SER A 445 20.86 -16.08 -24.06
N PRO A 446 19.97 -15.06 -23.97
CA PRO A 446 18.85 -14.92 -24.88
C PRO A 446 19.32 -14.84 -26.32
N HIS A 447 18.58 -15.53 -27.20
CA HIS A 447 18.84 -15.63 -28.65
C HIS A 447 20.13 -16.33 -29.07
N TYR A 448 20.91 -16.91 -28.14
CA TYR A 448 22.15 -17.62 -28.50
C TYR A 448 21.90 -18.64 -29.63
N PRO A 449 22.71 -18.66 -30.71
CA PRO A 449 24.01 -18.00 -30.87
C PRO A 449 23.99 -16.58 -31.50
N GLU A 450 22.82 -15.95 -31.60
CA GLU A 450 22.70 -14.54 -31.98
C GLU A 450 22.99 -13.62 -30.78
N ASP A 451 23.13 -12.32 -31.04
CA ASP A 451 23.45 -11.36 -30.00
C ASP A 451 22.31 -11.25 -28.97
N TYR A 452 22.69 -11.20 -27.68
CA TYR A 452 21.70 -11.09 -26.60
C TYR A 452 20.97 -9.74 -26.61
N SER A 453 19.79 -9.71 -26.01
CA SER A 453 19.00 -8.48 -25.89
C SER A 453 19.56 -7.56 -24.79
N ASN A 454 19.45 -6.26 -25.01
CA ASN A 454 19.73 -5.24 -23.99
C ASN A 454 18.70 -5.38 -22.85
N MET A 455 19.11 -5.04 -21.62
CA MET A 455 18.30 -5.18 -20.40
C MET A 455 17.81 -6.60 -20.12
N ALA A 456 18.52 -7.61 -20.63
CA ALA A 456 18.23 -9.01 -20.32
C ALA A 456 18.56 -9.29 -18.84
N SER A 457 17.64 -9.95 -18.15
CA SER A 457 17.81 -10.39 -16.76
C SER A 457 17.42 -11.84 -16.65
N CYS A 458 18.43 -12.69 -16.51
CA CYS A 458 18.27 -14.13 -16.54
C CYS A 458 18.80 -14.76 -15.27
N ASN A 459 18.05 -15.71 -14.72
CA ASN A 459 18.26 -16.17 -13.34
C ASN A 459 18.02 -17.68 -13.22
N TRP A 460 19.05 -18.40 -12.80
CA TRP A 460 19.01 -19.84 -12.56
C TRP A 460 19.46 -20.19 -11.16
N VAL A 461 18.86 -21.23 -10.59
CA VAL A 461 19.33 -21.88 -9.36
C VAL A 461 19.40 -23.37 -9.61
N PHE A 462 20.57 -23.95 -9.41
CA PHE A 462 20.79 -25.39 -9.48
C PHE A 462 20.93 -25.96 -8.08
N GLN A 463 20.25 -27.06 -7.81
CA GLN A 463 20.41 -27.86 -6.61
C GLN A 463 20.95 -29.25 -6.98
N ALA A 464 22.16 -29.54 -6.52
CA ALA A 464 22.79 -30.85 -6.66
C ALA A 464 22.19 -31.87 -5.66
N PRO A 465 22.23 -33.17 -6.00
CA PRO A 465 21.94 -34.27 -5.07
C PRO A 465 22.86 -34.25 -3.83
N LYS A 466 22.50 -35.03 -2.81
CA LYS A 466 23.35 -35.23 -1.63
C LYS A 466 24.74 -35.74 -2.05
N HIS A 467 25.79 -35.20 -1.41
CA HIS A 467 27.21 -35.48 -1.69
C HIS A 467 27.76 -34.95 -3.01
N TYR A 468 27.01 -34.10 -3.72
CA TYR A 468 27.47 -33.47 -4.95
C TYR A 468 27.48 -31.93 -4.83
N LEU A 469 28.43 -31.31 -5.50
CA LEU A 469 28.56 -29.87 -5.70
C LEU A 469 28.22 -29.52 -7.14
N VAL A 470 27.83 -28.27 -7.38
CA VAL A 470 27.49 -27.76 -8.69
C VAL A 470 28.75 -27.21 -9.36
N LYS A 471 28.98 -27.57 -10.62
CA LYS A 471 30.07 -27.07 -11.45
C LYS A 471 29.51 -26.40 -12.70
N LEU A 472 29.84 -25.13 -12.89
CA LEU A 472 29.53 -24.35 -14.09
C LEU A 472 30.74 -24.31 -15.02
N SER A 473 30.57 -24.75 -16.26
CA SER A 473 31.63 -24.76 -17.28
C SER A 473 31.13 -24.07 -18.55
N PHE A 474 31.81 -23.01 -18.97
CA PHE A 474 31.46 -22.27 -20.18
C PHE A 474 32.03 -22.97 -21.43
N GLN A 475 31.22 -23.09 -22.48
CA GLN A 475 31.69 -23.47 -23.82
C GLN A 475 32.02 -22.24 -24.67
N ASP A 476 31.21 -21.18 -24.56
CA ASP A 476 31.42 -19.91 -25.23
C ASP A 476 31.10 -18.75 -24.27
N LEU A 477 31.85 -17.66 -24.37
CA LEU A 477 31.65 -16.42 -23.62
C LEU A 477 32.09 -15.23 -24.49
N LYS A 478 31.11 -14.40 -24.84
CA LYS A 478 31.22 -13.16 -25.61
C LYS A 478 30.24 -12.16 -25.00
N ILE A 479 30.64 -11.51 -23.92
CA ILE A 479 29.84 -10.53 -23.18
C ILE A 479 30.59 -9.20 -23.15
N GLU A 480 29.88 -8.07 -23.16
CA GLU A 480 30.50 -6.74 -23.09
C GLU A 480 31.52 -6.69 -21.94
N GLU A 481 32.77 -6.38 -22.29
CA GLU A 481 33.85 -6.24 -21.33
C GLU A 481 34.01 -4.78 -20.95
N ASN A 482 33.90 -4.51 -19.65
CA ASN A 482 34.44 -3.30 -19.05
C ASN A 482 35.32 -3.72 -17.87
N GLY A 483 36.23 -2.85 -17.43
CA GLY A 483 37.31 -3.22 -16.50
C GLY A 483 36.86 -3.99 -15.24
N ASP A 484 35.64 -3.72 -14.72
CA ASP A 484 35.11 -4.34 -13.50
C ASP A 484 33.87 -5.22 -13.76
N CYS A 485 33.58 -5.58 -15.01
CA CYS A 485 32.37 -6.31 -15.44
C CYS A 485 31.06 -5.73 -14.86
N THR A 486 30.91 -4.40 -14.94
CA THR A 486 29.73 -3.68 -14.41
C THR A 486 28.66 -3.40 -15.47
N SER A 487 29.02 -3.49 -16.76
CA SER A 487 28.11 -3.35 -17.90
C SER A 487 27.24 -4.61 -18.00
N ASP A 488 27.79 -5.65 -18.61
CA ASP A 488 27.12 -6.93 -18.80
C ASP A 488 27.96 -8.02 -18.13
N TYR A 489 27.31 -8.93 -17.42
CA TYR A 489 28.04 -9.92 -16.65
C TYR A 489 27.21 -11.15 -16.34
N VAL A 490 27.91 -12.27 -16.18
CA VAL A 490 27.42 -13.45 -15.48
C VAL A 490 27.96 -13.41 -14.05
N SER A 491 27.07 -13.43 -13.08
CA SER A 491 27.39 -13.51 -11.66
C SER A 491 27.00 -14.88 -11.11
N VAL A 492 27.87 -15.45 -10.27
CA VAL A 492 27.67 -16.74 -9.61
C VAL A 492 27.74 -16.51 -8.11
N HIS A 493 26.74 -16.98 -7.36
CA HIS A 493 26.64 -16.77 -5.92
C HIS A 493 26.64 -18.10 -5.14
N ARG A 494 27.19 -18.03 -3.92
CA ARG A 494 27.31 -19.14 -2.95
C ARG A 494 25.97 -19.56 -2.36
N ASP A 495 25.05 -18.62 -2.29
CA ASP A 495 23.76 -18.75 -1.65
C ASP A 495 22.66 -18.16 -2.54
N VAL A 496 21.43 -18.52 -2.22
CA VAL A 496 20.22 -18.08 -2.93
C VAL A 496 19.80 -16.66 -2.54
N GLU A 497 20.35 -16.12 -1.45
CA GLU A 497 20.15 -14.72 -1.02
C GLU A 497 21.05 -13.74 -1.78
N ARG A 498 21.98 -14.24 -2.62
CA ARG A 498 22.99 -13.48 -3.37
C ARG A 498 23.87 -12.59 -2.49
N LYS A 499 24.04 -12.92 -1.22
CA LYS A 499 24.88 -12.14 -0.28
C LYS A 499 26.37 -12.34 -0.53
N LYS A 500 26.72 -13.43 -1.20
CA LYS A 500 28.08 -13.93 -1.31
C LYS A 500 28.40 -14.33 -2.77
N GLU A 501 29.00 -13.43 -3.52
CA GLU A 501 29.45 -13.66 -4.90
C GLU A 501 30.71 -14.58 -4.91
N ILE A 502 30.71 -15.58 -5.80
CA ILE A 502 31.83 -16.50 -6.09
C ILE A 502 32.63 -15.97 -7.28
N ALA A 503 31.92 -15.56 -8.33
CA ALA A 503 32.51 -15.13 -9.59
C ALA A 503 31.62 -14.09 -10.26
N ARG A 504 32.27 -13.14 -10.92
CA ARG A 504 31.67 -12.19 -11.86
C ARG A 504 32.48 -12.24 -13.14
N LEU A 505 31.81 -12.51 -14.24
CA LEU A 505 32.42 -12.93 -15.51
C LEU A 505 31.88 -12.07 -16.64
N CYS A 506 32.77 -11.48 -17.42
CA CYS A 506 32.47 -10.78 -18.67
C CYS A 506 33.65 -10.93 -19.64
N GLY A 507 33.50 -10.42 -20.86
CA GLY A 507 34.55 -10.46 -21.87
C GLY A 507 34.46 -11.62 -22.84
N PHE A 508 35.57 -11.85 -23.54
CA PHE A 508 35.62 -12.69 -24.73
C PHE A 508 36.41 -13.99 -24.56
N VAL A 509 36.92 -14.25 -23.36
CA VAL A 509 37.74 -15.42 -23.01
C VAL A 509 36.92 -16.37 -22.15
N VAL A 510 36.89 -17.65 -22.52
CA VAL A 510 36.20 -18.69 -21.74
C VAL A 510 36.91 -18.85 -20.39
N PRO A 511 36.22 -18.63 -19.25
CA PRO A 511 36.82 -18.68 -17.93
C PRO A 511 37.01 -20.12 -17.45
N THR A 512 37.83 -20.29 -16.40
CA THR A 512 37.95 -21.58 -15.71
C THR A 512 36.61 -22.00 -15.09
N PRO A 513 36.30 -23.30 -15.03
CA PRO A 513 35.06 -23.76 -14.42
C PRO A 513 34.88 -23.28 -12.97
N VAL A 514 33.68 -22.83 -12.64
CA VAL A 514 33.32 -22.36 -11.31
C VAL A 514 32.65 -23.50 -10.56
N VAL A 515 33.11 -23.79 -9.34
CA VAL A 515 32.57 -24.84 -8.48
C VAL A 515 31.90 -24.22 -7.26
N SER A 516 30.71 -24.67 -6.90
CA SER A 516 30.02 -24.22 -5.70
C SER A 516 30.63 -24.83 -4.43
N VAL A 517 30.49 -24.10 -3.32
CA VAL A 517 30.90 -24.58 -1.98
C VAL A 517 29.76 -25.37 -1.31
N THR A 518 28.53 -25.15 -1.75
CA THR A 518 27.34 -25.84 -1.25
C THR A 518 26.69 -26.66 -2.37
N ARG A 519 25.65 -27.43 -2.05
CA ARG A 519 24.83 -28.14 -3.04
C ARG A 519 23.97 -27.21 -3.90
N VAL A 520 24.00 -25.90 -3.65
CA VAL A 520 23.21 -24.90 -4.37
C VAL A 520 24.11 -23.88 -5.04
N MET A 521 23.79 -23.53 -6.29
CA MET A 521 24.47 -22.46 -7.03
C MET A 521 23.43 -21.55 -7.68
N SER A 522 23.52 -20.24 -7.40
CA SER A 522 22.71 -19.24 -8.10
C SER A 522 23.54 -18.56 -9.17
N ILE A 523 23.03 -18.55 -10.41
CA ILE A 523 23.68 -17.99 -11.59
C ILE A 523 22.75 -16.90 -12.13
N SER A 524 23.28 -15.72 -12.43
CA SER A 524 22.50 -14.63 -13.04
C SER A 524 23.27 -13.95 -14.16
N PHE A 525 22.61 -13.76 -15.29
CA PHE A 525 23.11 -12.94 -16.39
C PHE A 525 22.33 -11.62 -16.42
N GLN A 526 23.04 -10.50 -16.50
CA GLN A 526 22.47 -9.16 -16.59
C GLN A 526 23.13 -8.42 -17.77
N SER A 527 22.32 -7.72 -18.57
CA SER A 527 22.81 -6.78 -19.58
C SER A 527 22.24 -5.37 -19.39
N ASN A 528 22.97 -4.37 -19.89
CA ASN A 528 22.62 -2.96 -19.82
C ASN A 528 21.82 -2.48 -21.06
N GLU A 529 21.63 -1.17 -21.22
CA GLU A 529 20.85 -0.58 -22.33
C GLU A 529 21.58 -0.54 -23.68
N ASN A 530 22.89 -0.78 -23.72
CA ASN A 530 23.78 -0.66 -24.86
C ASN A 530 24.64 -1.92 -25.06
N ALA A 531 25.24 -2.02 -26.26
CA ALA A 531 26.29 -2.98 -26.63
C ALA A 531 25.97 -4.46 -26.31
N ASN A 532 25.47 -5.18 -27.31
CA ASN A 532 25.27 -6.62 -27.23
C ASN A 532 26.32 -7.40 -28.05
N PHE A 533 26.46 -8.66 -27.67
CA PHE A 533 27.35 -9.63 -28.28
C PHE A 533 26.66 -10.99 -28.28
N ARG A 534 27.29 -12.01 -28.89
CA ARG A 534 26.78 -13.38 -28.97
C ARG A 534 26.37 -13.99 -27.63
N GLY A 535 26.91 -13.50 -26.51
CA GLY A 535 26.57 -13.95 -25.17
C GLY A 535 27.31 -15.22 -24.79
N PHE A 536 26.62 -16.21 -24.24
CA PHE A 536 27.30 -17.39 -23.70
C PHE A 536 26.47 -18.65 -23.81
N GLN A 537 27.18 -19.77 -23.77
CA GLN A 537 26.62 -21.09 -23.55
C GLN A 537 27.49 -21.80 -22.50
N ALA A 538 26.84 -22.37 -21.49
CA ALA A 538 27.50 -23.06 -20.40
C ALA A 538 26.77 -24.35 -20.01
N THR A 539 27.52 -25.36 -19.62
CA THR A 539 26.99 -26.59 -19.02
C THR A 539 27.15 -26.54 -17.51
N VAL A 540 26.11 -26.96 -16.83
CA VAL A 540 26.09 -27.19 -15.39
C VAL A 540 26.08 -28.69 -15.13
N SER A 541 27.06 -29.18 -14.38
CA SER A 541 27.18 -30.58 -13.97
C SER A 541 27.36 -30.72 -12.46
N PHE A 542 27.17 -31.94 -11.96
CA PHE A 542 27.29 -32.28 -10.55
C PHE A 542 28.55 -33.12 -10.33
N ILE A 543 29.40 -32.67 -9.41
CA ILE A 543 30.65 -33.33 -9.07
C ILE A 543 30.60 -33.85 -7.64
N HIS A 544 31.11 -35.06 -7.40
CA HIS A 544 31.10 -35.62 -6.05
C HIS A 544 32.05 -34.83 -5.13
N GLU A 545 31.61 -34.55 -3.90
CA GLU A 545 32.32 -33.68 -2.95
C GLU A 545 33.75 -34.17 -2.61
N THR A 546 33.99 -35.48 -2.68
CA THR A 546 35.31 -36.09 -2.41
C THR A 546 36.34 -35.90 -3.52
N VAL A 547 35.94 -35.45 -4.71
CA VAL A 547 36.86 -35.21 -5.85
C VAL A 547 37.63 -33.89 -5.66
N TYR A 548 37.18 -33.01 -4.77
CA TYR A 548 37.86 -31.77 -4.36
C TYR A 548 38.22 -31.80 -2.85
N PRO A 549 39.28 -32.54 -2.45
CA PRO A 549 39.66 -32.66 -1.04
C PRO A 549 40.28 -31.38 -0.42
N ASP A 550 40.55 -30.32 -1.18
CA ASP A 550 41.26 -29.13 -0.69
C ASP A 550 40.36 -28.01 -0.12
N PHE A 551 39.04 -28.16 -0.12
CA PHE A 551 38.15 -27.23 0.60
C PHE A 551 37.81 -27.81 1.99
N ASN A 552 38.66 -27.49 2.97
CA ASN A 552 38.42 -27.85 4.37
C ASN A 552 37.23 -27.06 4.94
N ILE A 553 36.03 -27.68 4.95
CA ILE A 553 34.74 -27.11 5.37
C ILE A 553 34.70 -26.73 6.88
N SER A 554 35.75 -27.03 7.65
CA SER A 554 35.81 -26.76 9.09
C SER A 554 36.49 -25.43 9.51
N GLY A 555 37.01 -24.64 8.57
CA GLY A 555 37.88 -23.48 8.88
C GLY A 555 37.41 -22.08 8.46
N LEU A 556 36.30 -21.92 7.73
CA LEU A 556 35.94 -20.64 7.08
C LEU A 556 34.82 -19.84 7.77
N GLU A 557 34.51 -20.14 9.04
CA GLU A 557 33.64 -19.26 9.85
C GLU A 557 34.33 -17.97 10.30
N ASN A 558 35.65 -17.85 10.16
CA ASN A 558 36.39 -16.61 10.40
C ASN A 558 37.60 -16.56 9.46
N GLU A 559 37.46 -15.90 8.30
CA GLU A 559 38.45 -14.95 7.78
C GLU A 559 38.10 -14.49 6.36
N SER A 560 38.13 -13.16 6.21
CA SER A 560 38.30 -12.48 4.93
C SER A 560 39.68 -12.79 4.38
N VAL A 561 39.77 -13.68 3.38
CA VAL A 561 41.01 -13.87 2.63
C VAL A 561 40.82 -13.27 1.24
N PHE A 562 41.42 -12.08 1.09
CA PHE A 562 41.87 -11.52 -0.18
C PHE A 562 42.72 -12.56 -0.92
N LEU A 563 42.48 -12.72 -2.21
CA LEU A 563 43.49 -13.22 -3.14
C LEU A 563 43.63 -12.19 -4.26
N GLU A 564 44.68 -11.38 -4.13
CA GLU A 564 45.26 -10.56 -5.18
C GLU A 564 45.98 -11.43 -6.22
N THR A 565 45.99 -10.93 -7.46
CA THR A 565 46.95 -11.19 -8.57
C THR A 565 46.89 -12.60 -9.21
N TRP A 566 46.75 -12.76 -10.53
CA TRP A 566 47.31 -12.04 -11.68
C TRP A 566 46.37 -12.00 -12.89
#